data_AF-A0A9E3W5F4-F1
#
_entry.id   AF-A0A9E3W5F4-F1
#
_cell.length_a   1.000
_cell.length_b   1.000
_cell.length_c   1.000
_cell.angle_alpha   90.00
_cell.angle_beta   90.00
_cell.angle_gamma   90.00
#
_symmetry.space_group_name_H-M   'P 1'
#
loop_
_entity.id
_entity.type
_entity.pdbx_description
1 polymer ?
#
loop_
_entity_poly.entity_id
_entity_poly.type
_entity_poly.pdbx_seq_one_letter_code
_entity_poly.pdbx_strand_id
1 'polypeptide(L)'
;MSASVQMLGPVIALVAWSLVMWVWMYVTRIPAIYAAGMKLDPDAPRGEQMALLPPRVRWKADNYNHLMEQPTLFYAIAIALSVLSVSTWGILALAWAYVALRVVHSLVQALGNRIEIRFALFVLSNIPLFALTVAAAVEFAGRMAGA
;
A
#
# COMPACT_ATOMS: atom_id res chain seq x y z
N MET A 1 21.23 -16.87 -11.24
CA MET A 1 19.76 -16.69 -11.25
C MET A 1 19.46 -15.34 -11.88
N SER A 2 18.66 -15.28 -12.95
CA SER A 2 18.14 -14.00 -13.46
C SER A 2 16.87 -13.64 -12.68
N ALA A 3 16.82 -12.44 -12.13
CA ALA A 3 15.64 -12.00 -11.38
C ALA A 3 14.40 -11.95 -12.29
N SER A 4 13.22 -12.25 -11.75
CA SER A 4 11.97 -12.08 -12.50
C SER A 4 11.58 -10.62 -12.57
N VAL A 5 11.82 -10.01 -13.73
CA VAL A 5 11.46 -8.61 -14.02
C VAL A 5 9.94 -8.39 -13.95
N GLN A 6 9.14 -9.42 -14.23
CA GLN A 6 7.68 -9.33 -14.21
C GLN A 6 7.12 -9.03 -12.81
N MET A 7 7.75 -9.57 -11.77
CA MET A 7 7.36 -9.32 -10.37
C MET A 7 7.66 -7.90 -9.90
N LEU A 8 8.56 -7.18 -10.59
CA LEU A 8 8.83 -5.77 -10.30
C LEU A 8 7.70 -4.85 -10.80
N GLY A 9 6.89 -5.29 -11.78
CA GLY A 9 5.75 -4.52 -12.29
C GLY A 9 4.75 -4.14 -11.18
N PRO A 10 4.20 -5.11 -10.42
CA PRO A 10 3.33 -4.84 -9.28
C PRO A 10 3.97 -3.94 -8.20
N VAL A 11 5.28 -4.11 -7.93
CA VAL A 11 6.02 -3.27 -6.97
C VAL A 11 6.04 -1.82 -7.43
N ILE A 12 6.47 -1.58 -8.67
CA ILE A 12 6.54 -0.23 -9.28
C ILE A 12 5.15 0.40 -9.31
N ALA A 13 4.12 -0.37 -9.69
CA ALA A 13 2.75 0.11 -9.76
C ALA A 13 2.23 0.61 -8.40
N LEU A 14 2.48 -0.14 -7.32
CA LEU A 14 2.02 0.27 -5.99
C LEU A 14 2.84 1.42 -5.39
N VAL A 15 4.14 1.50 -5.72
CA VAL A 15 4.97 2.67 -5.40
C VAL A 15 4.42 3.91 -6.13
N ALA A 16 4.16 3.80 -7.43
CA ALA A 16 3.57 4.90 -8.22
C ALA A 16 2.21 5.33 -7.65
N TRP A 17 1.35 4.37 -7.29
CA TRP A 17 0.07 4.66 -6.65
C TRP A 17 0.24 5.39 -5.30
N SER A 18 1.24 5.00 -4.52
CA SER A 18 1.56 5.67 -3.26
C SER A 18 1.99 7.13 -3.49
N LEU A 19 2.74 7.40 -4.56
CA LEU A 19 3.08 8.78 -4.95
C LEU A 19 1.86 9.57 -5.42
N VAL A 20 0.93 8.95 -6.14
CA VAL A 20 -0.35 9.58 -6.50
C VAL A 20 -1.12 9.98 -5.24
N MET A 21 -1.25 9.09 -4.27
CA MET A 21 -1.91 9.38 -2.99
C MET A 21 -1.19 10.46 -2.17
N TRP A 22 0.14 10.48 -2.21
CA TRP A 22 0.97 11.51 -1.58
C TRP A 22 0.69 12.90 -2.18
N VAL A 23 0.69 13.01 -3.51
CA VAL A 23 0.36 14.25 -4.21
C VAL A 23 -1.07 14.69 -3.86
N TRP A 24 -2.05 13.77 -3.92
CA TRP A 24 -3.43 14.09 -3.62
C TRP A 24 -3.62 14.57 -2.17
N MET A 25 -2.94 13.94 -1.21
CA MET A 25 -2.91 14.40 0.18
C MET A 25 -2.43 15.86 0.26
N TYR A 26 -1.28 16.21 -0.31
CA TYR A 26 -0.74 17.57 -0.17
C TYR A 26 -1.54 18.62 -0.94
N VAL A 27 -2.00 18.30 -2.15
CA VAL A 27 -2.84 19.20 -2.96
C VAL A 27 -4.14 19.56 -2.23
N THR A 28 -4.67 18.67 -1.38
CA THR A 28 -5.88 18.96 -0.59
C THR A 28 -5.58 19.51 0.80
N ARG A 29 -4.49 19.07 1.43
CA ARG A 29 -4.12 19.45 2.81
C ARG A 29 -3.57 20.86 2.91
N ILE A 30 -2.66 21.25 2.02
CA ILE A 30 -1.99 22.56 2.10
C ILE A 30 -3.01 23.71 1.97
N PRO A 31 -3.93 23.71 0.98
CA PRO A 31 -4.95 24.75 0.90
C PRO A 31 -5.88 24.77 2.12
N ALA A 32 -6.21 23.60 2.70
CA ALA A 32 -7.06 23.54 3.88
C ALA A 32 -6.38 24.13 5.13
N ILE A 33 -5.07 23.95 5.29
CA ILE A 33 -4.28 24.58 6.36
C ILE A 33 -4.34 26.11 6.21
N TYR A 34 -4.10 26.63 5.00
CA TYR A 34 -4.16 28.07 4.75
C TYR A 34 -5.57 28.64 4.96
N ALA A 35 -6.60 27.96 4.46
CA ALA A 35 -7.99 28.39 4.61
C ALA A 35 -8.44 28.40 6.08
N ALA A 36 -7.89 27.51 6.91
CA ALA A 36 -8.15 27.47 8.34
C ALA A 36 -7.35 28.50 9.15
N GLY A 37 -6.43 29.25 8.53
CA GLY A 37 -5.51 30.14 9.25
C GLY A 37 -4.63 29.41 10.27
N MET A 38 -4.39 28.11 10.04
CA MET A 38 -3.74 27.23 11.00
C MET A 38 -2.25 27.56 11.10
N LYS A 39 -1.81 27.91 12.32
CA LYS A 39 -0.38 28.01 12.64
C LYS A 39 0.13 26.63 13.00
N LEU A 40 1.13 26.14 12.26
CA LEU A 40 1.73 24.83 12.51
C LEU A 40 2.61 24.89 13.76
N ASP A 41 2.22 24.12 14.76
CA ASP A 41 2.96 23.96 16.02
C ASP A 41 3.83 22.69 15.97
N PRO A 42 5.17 22.79 16.01
CA PRO A 42 6.04 21.61 15.98
C PRO A 42 5.98 20.79 17.29
N ASP A 43 5.53 21.38 18.40
CA ASP A 43 5.51 20.74 19.72
C ASP A 43 4.18 20.01 19.99
N ALA A 44 3.16 20.24 19.17
CA ALA A 44 1.88 19.55 19.31
C ALA A 44 2.03 18.04 19.03
N PRO A 45 1.27 17.19 19.75
CA PRO A 45 1.29 15.75 19.51
C PRO A 45 0.95 15.38 18.05
N ARG A 46 1.59 14.33 17.57
CA ARG A 46 1.51 13.89 16.17
C ARG A 46 0.05 13.67 15.75
N GLY A 47 -0.40 14.45 14.77
CA GLY A 47 -1.70 14.29 14.13
C GLY A 47 -2.84 15.10 14.75
N GLU A 48 -2.68 15.69 15.95
CA GLU A 48 -3.75 16.47 16.60
C GLU A 48 -4.15 17.70 15.80
N GLN A 49 -3.18 18.51 15.37
CA GLN A 49 -3.48 19.68 14.53
C GLN A 49 -4.14 19.29 13.22
N MET A 50 -3.67 18.23 12.58
CA MET A 50 -4.22 17.76 11.31
C MET A 50 -5.64 17.20 11.49
N ALA A 51 -6.03 16.81 12.71
CA ALA A 51 -7.38 16.35 13.01
C ALA A 51 -8.42 17.48 12.92
N LEU A 52 -8.00 18.74 13.05
CA LEU A 52 -8.87 19.93 12.93
C LEU A 52 -9.27 20.22 11.48
N LEU A 53 -8.58 19.64 10.49
CA LEU A 53 -8.92 19.81 9.08
C LEU A 53 -10.19 19.03 8.70
N PRO A 54 -10.92 19.45 7.64
CA PRO A 54 -12.11 18.75 7.18
C PRO A 54 -11.85 17.25 6.96
N PRO A 55 -12.76 16.34 7.36
CA PRO A 55 -12.56 14.90 7.24
C PRO A 55 -12.18 14.46 5.82
N ARG A 56 -12.80 15.03 4.79
CA ARG A 56 -12.52 14.71 3.39
C ARG A 56 -11.08 15.02 2.97
N VAL A 57 -10.41 15.96 3.62
CA VAL A 57 -8.98 16.26 3.40
C VAL A 57 -8.12 15.24 4.16
N ARG A 58 -8.48 14.97 5.41
CA ARG A 58 -7.77 14.01 6.28
C ARG A 58 -7.72 12.60 5.70
N TRP A 59 -8.82 12.12 5.10
CA TRP A 59 -8.90 10.74 4.60
C TRP A 59 -7.82 10.38 3.57
N LYS A 60 -7.32 11.35 2.79
CA LYS A 60 -6.22 11.12 1.84
C LYS A 60 -4.91 10.83 2.57
N ALA A 61 -4.66 11.55 3.66
CA ALA A 61 -3.49 11.34 4.49
C ALA A 61 -3.56 10.03 5.28
N ASP A 62 -4.74 9.75 5.86
CA ASP A 62 -4.97 8.50 6.57
C ASP A 62 -4.75 7.31 5.62
N ASN A 63 -5.21 7.43 4.37
CA ASN A 63 -4.96 6.40 3.37
C ASN A 63 -3.49 6.29 2.94
N TYR A 64 -2.80 7.42 2.75
CA TYR A 64 -1.37 7.41 2.44
C TYR A 64 -0.57 6.69 3.54
N ASN A 65 -0.88 6.94 4.82
CA ASN A 65 -0.27 6.23 5.94
C ASN A 65 -0.57 4.72 5.89
N HIS A 66 -1.81 4.32 5.61
CA HIS A 66 -2.15 2.91 5.44
C HIS A 66 -1.37 2.24 4.29
N LEU A 67 -1.05 2.96 3.20
CA LEU A 67 -0.19 2.47 2.12
C LEU A 67 1.28 2.32 2.53
N MET A 68 1.71 2.97 3.61
CA MET A 68 3.06 2.86 4.16
C MET A 68 3.18 1.81 5.27
N GLU A 69 2.07 1.39 5.88
CA GLU A 69 2.11 0.39 6.96
C GLU A 69 2.02 -1.04 6.44
N GLN A 70 1.03 -1.34 5.59
CA GLN A 70 0.71 -2.71 5.19
C GLN A 70 1.44 -3.20 3.93
N PRO A 71 1.54 -2.39 2.85
CA PRO A 71 2.30 -2.73 1.66
C PRO A 71 3.80 -2.96 1.84
N THR A 72 4.40 -2.57 2.97
CA THR A 72 5.81 -2.85 3.28
C THR A 72 6.12 -4.35 3.22
N LEU A 73 5.22 -5.17 3.74
CA LEU A 73 5.31 -6.63 3.66
C LEU A 73 5.23 -7.12 2.22
N PHE A 74 4.32 -6.56 1.43
CA PHE A 74 4.18 -6.91 0.01
C PHE A 74 5.45 -6.60 -0.78
N TYR A 75 6.04 -5.42 -0.59
CA TYR A 75 7.28 -5.07 -1.29
C TYR A 75 8.41 -6.06 -0.99
N ALA A 76 8.59 -6.43 0.29
CA ALA A 76 9.60 -7.40 0.69
C ALA A 76 9.37 -8.77 0.02
N ILE A 77 8.14 -9.29 0.08
CA ILE A 77 7.81 -10.62 -0.48
C ILE A 77 7.86 -10.62 -2.01
N ALA A 78 7.35 -9.59 -2.69
CA ALA A 78 7.36 -9.52 -4.14
C ALA A 78 8.80 -9.40 -4.69
N ILE A 79 9.67 -8.63 -4.02
CA ILE A 79 11.09 -8.55 -4.38
C ILE A 79 11.79 -9.88 -4.08
N ALA A 80 11.52 -10.53 -2.96
CA ALA A 80 12.07 -11.86 -2.65
C ALA A 80 11.70 -12.89 -3.73
N LEU A 81 10.43 -12.93 -4.16
CA LEU A 81 9.98 -13.78 -5.27
C LEU A 81 10.68 -13.44 -6.59
N SER A 82 10.91 -12.14 -6.86
CA SER A 82 11.69 -11.71 -8.03
C SER A 82 13.13 -12.24 -7.98
N VAL A 83 13.81 -12.11 -6.84
CA VAL A 83 15.18 -12.62 -6.62
C VAL A 83 15.22 -14.14 -6.73
N LEU A 84 14.21 -14.83 -6.20
CA LEU A 84 14.04 -16.28 -6.37
C LEU A 84 13.65 -16.68 -7.80
N SER A 85 13.45 -15.74 -8.73
CA SER A 85 13.02 -16.01 -10.10
C SER A 85 11.65 -16.71 -10.20
N VAL A 86 10.76 -16.50 -9.21
CA VAL A 86 9.41 -17.08 -9.18
C VAL A 86 8.41 -16.09 -9.76
N SER A 87 7.84 -16.41 -10.91
CA SER A 87 6.81 -15.59 -11.55
C SER A 87 5.89 -16.39 -12.47
N THR A 88 5.37 -17.51 -11.97
CA THR A 88 4.30 -18.21 -12.67
C THR A 88 3.10 -17.26 -12.86
N TRP A 89 2.26 -17.54 -13.85
CA TRP A 89 1.08 -16.72 -14.13
C TRP A 89 0.20 -16.52 -12.87
N GLY A 90 0.03 -17.57 -12.05
CA GLY A 90 -0.74 -17.49 -10.80
C GLY A 90 -0.11 -16.57 -9.75
N ILE A 91 1.21 -16.63 -9.55
CA ILE A 91 1.92 -15.76 -8.60
C ILE A 91 1.86 -14.30 -9.06
N LEU A 92 2.07 -14.06 -10.35
CA LEU A 92 1.96 -12.72 -10.92
C LEU A 92 0.54 -12.17 -10.81
N ALA A 93 -0.48 -12.99 -11.05
CA ALA A 93 -1.89 -12.62 -10.89
C ALA A 93 -2.23 -12.25 -9.44
N LEU A 94 -1.72 -12.99 -8.46
CA LEU A 94 -1.89 -12.67 -7.03
C LEU A 94 -1.23 -11.33 -6.67
N ALA A 95 -0.04 -11.05 -7.19
CA ALA A 95 0.63 -9.77 -6.97
C ALA A 95 -0.15 -8.60 -7.55
N TRP A 96 -0.68 -8.72 -8.76
CA TRP A 96 -1.55 -7.70 -9.34
C TRP A 96 -2.90 -7.56 -8.63
N ALA A 97 -3.48 -8.67 -8.17
CA ALA A 97 -4.70 -8.64 -7.37
C ALA A 97 -4.49 -7.85 -6.08
N TYR A 98 -3.35 -8.05 -5.40
CA TYR A 98 -2.96 -7.23 -4.24
C TYR A 98 -2.94 -5.75 -4.59
N VAL A 99 -2.24 -5.36 -5.65
CA VAL A 99 -2.15 -3.94 -6.09
C VAL A 99 -3.54 -3.36 -6.38
N ALA A 100 -4.36 -4.07 -7.14
CA ALA A 100 -5.71 -3.63 -7.50
C ALA A 100 -6.59 -3.42 -6.25
N LEU A 101 -6.57 -4.35 -5.31
CA LEU A 101 -7.32 -4.24 -4.05
C LEU A 101 -6.86 -3.03 -3.23
N ARG A 102 -5.55 -2.75 -3.18
CA ARG A 102 -5.00 -1.57 -2.51
C ARG A 102 -5.44 -0.26 -3.18
N VAL A 103 -5.44 -0.22 -4.51
CA VAL A 103 -5.95 0.94 -5.28
C VAL A 103 -7.43 1.19 -4.98
N VAL A 104 -8.26 0.15 -5.05
CA VAL A 104 -9.70 0.26 -4.77
C VAL A 104 -9.94 0.69 -3.32
N HIS A 105 -9.22 0.12 -2.35
CA HIS A 105 -9.28 0.54 -0.95
C HIS A 105 -8.93 2.03 -0.80
N SER A 106 -7.87 2.50 -1.47
CA SER A 106 -7.48 3.91 -1.48
C SER A 106 -8.57 4.82 -2.00
N LEU A 107 -9.20 4.47 -3.12
CA LEU A 107 -10.28 5.25 -3.70
C LEU A 107 -11.51 5.29 -2.77
N VAL A 108 -11.90 4.15 -2.20
CA VAL A 108 -13.02 4.07 -1.25
C VAL A 108 -12.78 4.97 -0.04
N GLN A 109 -11.59 4.90 0.56
CA GLN A 109 -11.24 5.72 1.73
C GLN A 109 -11.15 7.21 1.37
N ALA A 110 -10.48 7.55 0.27
CA ALA A 110 -10.26 8.95 -0.11
C ALA A 110 -11.55 9.65 -0.57
N LEU A 111 -12.50 8.94 -1.20
CA LEU A 111 -13.71 9.54 -1.77
C LEU A 111 -14.91 9.52 -0.82
N GLY A 112 -15.14 8.42 -0.09
CA GLY A 112 -16.37 8.22 0.69
C GLY A 112 -16.20 7.65 2.10
N ASN A 113 -15.04 7.07 2.43
CA ASN A 113 -14.66 6.56 3.75
C ASN A 113 -15.69 5.67 4.48
N ARG A 114 -16.43 4.82 3.75
CA ARG A 114 -17.30 3.81 4.35
C ARG A 114 -16.47 2.71 5.01
N ILE A 115 -16.64 2.55 6.32
CA ILE A 115 -15.73 1.77 7.18
C ILE A 115 -15.78 0.28 6.86
N GLU A 116 -16.99 -0.24 6.67
CA GLU A 116 -17.26 -1.66 6.40
C GLU A 116 -16.61 -2.09 5.08
N ILE A 117 -16.71 -1.23 4.05
CA ILE A 117 -16.14 -1.52 2.72
C ILE A 117 -14.61 -1.48 2.77
N ARG A 118 -14.02 -0.45 3.39
CA ARG A 118 -12.55 -0.37 3.49
C ARG A 118 -11.99 -1.52 4.34
N PHE A 119 -12.68 -1.89 5.43
CA PHE A 119 -12.29 -3.04 6.23
C PHE A 119 -12.35 -4.35 5.43
N ALA A 120 -13.42 -4.59 4.67
CA ALA A 120 -13.52 -5.76 3.80
C ALA A 120 -12.40 -5.81 2.75
N LEU A 121 -12.14 -4.68 2.07
CA LEU A 121 -11.05 -4.59 1.09
C LEU A 121 -9.67 -4.80 1.74
N PHE A 122 -9.47 -4.33 2.96
CA PHE A 122 -8.25 -4.55 3.72
C PHE A 122 -8.03 -6.04 4.01
N VAL A 123 -9.06 -6.74 4.50
CA VAL A 123 -9.00 -8.19 4.74
C VAL A 123 -8.76 -8.95 3.43
N LEU A 124 -9.50 -8.61 2.37
CA LEU A 124 -9.33 -9.24 1.05
C LEU A 124 -7.93 -9.02 0.48
N SER A 125 -7.32 -7.86 0.71
CA SER A 125 -5.93 -7.58 0.28
C SER A 125 -4.92 -8.49 0.97
N ASN A 126 -5.20 -8.99 2.17
CA ASN A 126 -4.25 -9.87 2.88
C ASN A 126 -4.21 -11.29 2.29
N ILE A 127 -5.28 -11.76 1.63
CA ILE A 127 -5.34 -13.10 1.04
C ILE A 127 -4.24 -13.32 -0.02
N PRO A 128 -4.08 -12.48 -1.06
CA PRO A 128 -2.97 -12.65 -2.00
C PRO A 128 -1.61 -12.46 -1.34
N LEU A 129 -1.48 -11.58 -0.33
CA LEU A 129 -0.23 -11.40 0.39
C LEU A 129 0.20 -12.68 1.15
N PHE A 130 -0.73 -13.35 1.83
CA PHE A 130 -0.47 -14.63 2.47
C PHE A 130 -0.04 -15.70 1.46
N ALA A 131 -0.75 -15.80 0.33
CA ALA A 131 -0.42 -16.76 -0.71
C ALA A 131 0.98 -16.52 -1.32
N LEU A 132 1.34 -15.26 -1.60
CA LEU A 132 2.68 -14.89 -2.06
C LEU A 132 3.75 -15.22 -1.03
N THR A 133 3.46 -14.99 0.26
CA THR A 133 4.38 -15.29 1.36
C THR A 133 4.64 -16.78 1.47
N VAL A 134 3.59 -17.61 1.40
CA VAL A 134 3.73 -19.07 1.41
C VAL A 134 4.53 -19.54 0.19
N ALA A 135 4.24 -19.01 -1.00
CA ALA A 135 5.00 -19.36 -2.20
C ALA A 135 6.49 -19.03 -2.07
N ALA A 136 6.82 -17.86 -1.51
CA ALA A 136 8.21 -17.47 -1.27
C ALA A 136 8.90 -18.40 -0.26
N ALA A 137 8.22 -18.75 0.83
CA ALA A 137 8.74 -19.63 1.87
C ALA A 137 8.99 -21.05 1.36
N VAL A 138 8.04 -21.62 0.61
CA VAL A 138 8.15 -22.96 0.01
C VAL A 138 9.30 -23.02 -0.98
N GLU A 139 9.40 -22.04 -1.88
CA GLU A 139 10.50 -21.98 -2.85
C GLU A 139 11.85 -21.88 -2.14
N PHE A 140 11.97 -20.99 -1.16
CA PHE A 140 13.21 -20.82 -0.40
C PHE A 140 13.62 -22.11 0.32
N ALA A 141 12.70 -22.74 1.05
CA ALA A 141 12.96 -23.98 1.78
C ALA A 141 13.33 -25.13 0.83
N GLY A 142 12.65 -25.25 -0.31
CA GLY A 142 12.95 -26.27 -1.33
C GLY A 142 14.38 -26.15 -1.88
N ARG A 143 14.86 -24.92 -2.11
CA ARG A 143 16.23 -24.68 -2.57
C ARG A 143 17.28 -24.96 -1.50
N MET A 144 16.98 -24.64 -0.24
CA MET A 144 17.89 -24.92 0.87
C MET A 144 18.01 -26.41 1.17
N ALA A 145 16.93 -27.19 1.00
CA ALA A 145 16.95 -28.63 1.22
C ALA A 145 17.62 -29.43 0.08
N GLY A 146 17.70 -28.83 -1.12
CA GLY A 146 18.33 -29.42 -2.30
C GLY A 146 19.77 -28.95 -2.57
N ALA A 147 20.29 -28.02 -1.75
CA ALA A 147 21.68 -27.53 -1.79
C ALA A 147 22.52 -28.29 -0.77
#